data_AF-A0A6G2TVT5-F1
#
_entry.id   AF-A0A6G2TVT5-F1
#
_cell.length_a   1.000
_cell.length_b   1.000
_cell.length_c   1.000
_cell.angle_alpha   90.00
_cell.angle_beta   90.00
_cell.angle_gamma   90.00
#
_symmetry.space_group_name_H-M   'P 1'
#
loop_
_entity.id
_entity.type
_entity.pdbx_description
1 polymer ?
#
loop_
_entity_poly.entity_id
_entity_poly.type
_entity_poly.pdbx_seq_one_letter_code
_entity_poly.pdbx_strand_id
1 'polypeptide(L)'
;MHLDHELDKIFPHRHSYSAATPTRPDGTRRALRIGLGGPVGTGKTATVAALCRTLRDELSLAVVTNDIYTREDAEFLLREAVLPAERIKAVETGACPHTAIRDDISANLEAVEDLEEEVGPLDLILVESGGDNLTATFSKGLVDAQIFVI
;
A
#
# COMPACT_ATOMS: atom_id res chain seq x y z
N MET A 1 -35.80 -3.90 -13.79
CA MET A 1 -35.90 -4.66 -12.52
C MET A 1 -34.51 -4.70 -11.92
N HIS A 2 -34.16 -3.66 -11.15
CA HIS A 2 -32.97 -3.66 -10.32
C HIS A 2 -33.29 -4.47 -9.07
N LEU A 3 -32.50 -5.50 -8.81
CA LEU A 3 -32.47 -6.16 -7.52
C LEU A 3 -31.46 -5.37 -6.69
N ASP A 4 -31.96 -4.34 -6.00
CA ASP A 4 -31.24 -3.71 -4.91
C ASP A 4 -31.10 -4.76 -3.81
N HIS A 5 -29.94 -5.42 -3.76
CA HIS A 5 -29.70 -6.51 -2.85
C HIS A 5 -29.46 -5.93 -1.45
N GLU A 6 -30.37 -6.24 -0.53
CA GLU A 6 -30.29 -5.98 0.90
C GLU A 6 -29.03 -6.61 1.53
N LEU A 7 -27.88 -5.96 1.37
CA LEU A 7 -26.64 -6.33 2.06
C LEU A 7 -26.37 -5.41 3.26
N ASP A 8 -26.83 -4.16 3.21
CA ASP A 8 -26.68 -3.15 4.28
C ASP A 8 -27.39 -3.53 5.59
N LYS A 9 -28.39 -4.41 5.54
CA LYS A 9 -29.17 -4.84 6.71
C LYS A 9 -28.62 -6.09 7.40
N ILE A 10 -27.77 -6.87 6.72
CA ILE A 10 -27.29 -8.17 7.22
C ILE A 10 -25.95 -8.02 7.95
N PHE A 11 -25.13 -7.06 7.52
CA PHE A 11 -23.89 -6.71 8.20
C PHE A 11 -24.02 -5.28 8.73
N PRO A 12 -24.32 -5.06 10.02
CA PRO A 12 -24.13 -3.72 10.57
C PRO A 12 -22.70 -3.30 10.26
N HIS A 13 -22.50 -2.10 9.69
CA HIS A 13 -21.19 -1.49 9.46
C HIS A 13 -20.45 -1.37 10.80
N ARG A 14 -19.90 -2.49 11.27
CA ARG A 14 -18.96 -2.55 12.36
C ARG A 14 -17.65 -2.13 11.75
N HIS A 15 -17.44 -0.82 11.66
CA HIS A 15 -16.10 -0.26 11.66
C HIS A 15 -15.46 -0.59 13.03
N SER A 16 -15.20 -1.87 13.30
CA SER A 16 -14.51 -2.33 14.50
C SER A 16 -13.02 -1.96 14.47
N TYR A 17 -12.55 -1.45 13.33
CA TYR A 17 -11.24 -0.84 13.17
C TYR A 17 -11.42 0.67 13.07
N SER A 18 -11.52 1.35 14.21
CA SER A 18 -11.23 2.77 14.29
C SER A 18 -9.70 2.91 14.32
N ALA A 19 -9.03 2.68 13.20
CA ALA A 19 -7.69 3.23 13.07
C ALA A 19 -7.83 4.75 13.30
N ALA A 20 -7.07 5.30 14.24
CA ALA A 20 -7.04 6.75 14.42
C ALA A 20 -6.75 7.39 13.07
N THR A 21 -7.43 8.51 12.76
CA THR A 21 -7.20 9.23 11.51
C THR A 21 -5.70 9.41 11.29
N PRO A 22 -5.16 9.05 10.11
CA PRO A 22 -3.73 9.17 9.86
C PRO A 22 -3.29 10.64 9.97
N THR A 23 -2.64 10.99 11.08
CA THR A 23 -2.15 12.35 11.35
C THR A 23 -0.64 12.37 11.56
N ARG A 24 0.04 13.33 10.94
CA ARG A 24 1.45 13.65 11.20
C ARG A 24 1.65 14.08 12.67
N PRO A 25 2.90 14.09 13.18
CA PRO A 25 3.18 14.53 14.55
C PRO A 25 2.71 15.95 14.88
N ASP A 26 2.62 16.82 13.86
CA ASP A 26 2.11 18.20 13.98
C ASP A 26 0.56 18.30 13.98
N GLY A 27 -0.14 17.16 13.90
CA GLY A 27 -1.60 17.07 13.88
C GLY A 27 -2.24 17.24 12.50
N THR A 28 -1.45 17.50 11.45
CA THR A 28 -1.97 17.58 10.08
C THR A 28 -2.32 16.20 9.53
N ARG A 29 -3.27 16.14 8.59
CA ARG A 29 -3.62 14.89 7.90
C ARG A 29 -2.44 14.39 7.06
N ARG A 30 -2.15 13.08 7.11
CA ARG A 30 -1.34 12.35 6.12
C ARG A 30 -2.19 11.34 5.35
N ALA A 31 -1.62 10.73 4.32
CA ALA A 31 -2.25 9.63 3.62
C ALA A 31 -2.43 8.41 4.55
N LEU A 32 -3.51 7.65 4.32
CA LEU A 32 -3.65 6.31 4.90
C LEU A 32 -2.60 5.39 4.27
N ARG A 33 -1.85 4.64 5.06
CA ARG A 33 -0.81 3.73 4.57
C ARG A 33 -1.27 2.28 4.75
N ILE A 34 -1.39 1.54 3.64
CA ILE A 34 -1.80 0.13 3.66
C ILE A 34 -0.67 -0.74 3.13
N GLY A 35 -0.20 -1.67 3.96
CA GLY A 35 0.79 -2.67 3.57
C GLY A 35 0.15 -3.86 2.84
N LEU A 36 0.74 -4.33 1.75
CA LEU A 36 0.37 -5.56 1.06
C LEU A 36 1.52 -6.56 1.20
N GLY A 37 1.29 -7.57 2.05
CA GLY A 37 2.26 -8.63 2.34
C GLY A 37 1.79 -9.99 1.82
N GLY A 38 2.72 -10.93 1.70
CA GLY A 38 2.42 -12.31 1.30
C GLY A 38 3.55 -13.01 0.52
N PRO A 39 3.45 -14.33 0.33
CA PRO A 39 4.42 -15.12 -0.44
C PRO A 39 4.71 -14.61 -1.84
N VAL A 40 5.87 -15.01 -2.36
CA VAL A 40 6.24 -14.77 -3.75
C VAL A 40 5.22 -15.45 -4.65
N GLY A 41 4.74 -14.74 -5.67
CA GLY A 41 3.81 -15.28 -6.67
C GLY A 41 2.33 -15.35 -6.27
N THR A 42 1.93 -14.84 -5.09
CA THR A 42 0.50 -14.85 -4.68
C THR A 42 -0.35 -13.75 -5.33
N GLY A 43 0.25 -12.89 -6.15
CA GLY A 43 -0.47 -11.84 -6.88
C GLY A 43 -0.61 -10.50 -6.13
N LYS A 44 0.34 -10.18 -5.24
CA LYS A 44 0.42 -8.87 -4.56
C LYS A 44 0.40 -7.70 -5.56
N THR A 45 1.32 -7.69 -6.50
CA THR A 45 1.44 -6.64 -7.53
C THR A 45 0.19 -6.54 -8.40
N ALA A 46 -0.40 -7.68 -8.76
CA ALA A 46 -1.68 -7.71 -9.48
C ALA A 46 -2.83 -7.12 -8.65
N THR A 47 -2.84 -7.36 -7.34
CA THR A 47 -3.80 -6.77 -6.41
C THR A 47 -3.59 -5.25 -6.29
N VAL A 48 -2.34 -4.80 -6.16
CA VAL A 48 -1.99 -3.37 -6.17
C VAL A 48 -2.49 -2.70 -7.45
N ALA A 49 -2.21 -3.30 -8.61
CA ALA A 49 -2.66 -2.79 -9.91
C ALA A 49 -4.19 -2.67 -9.98
N ALA A 50 -4.92 -3.71 -9.53
CA ALA A 50 -6.38 -3.71 -9.50
C ALA A 50 -6.95 -2.63 -8.58
N LEU A 51 -6.38 -2.46 -7.38
CA LEU A 51 -6.76 -1.39 -6.44
C LEU A 51 -6.51 0.00 -7.05
N CYS A 52 -5.36 0.20 -7.69
CA CYS A 52 -5.05 1.46 -8.35
C CYS A 52 -6.05 1.80 -9.44
N ARG A 53 -6.36 0.85 -10.34
CA ARG A 53 -7.36 1.09 -11.39
C ARG A 53 -8.75 1.40 -10.84
N THR A 54 -9.12 0.75 -9.76
CA THR A 54 -10.47 0.89 -9.17
C THR A 54 -10.62 2.21 -8.42
N LEU A 55 -9.57 2.65 -7.71
CA LEU A 55 -9.66 3.77 -6.77
C LEU A 55 -9.12 5.10 -7.28
N ARG A 56 -8.32 5.11 -8.35
CA ARG A 56 -7.62 6.33 -8.83
C ARG A 56 -8.52 7.48 -9.26
N ASP A 57 -9.77 7.21 -9.61
CA ASP A 57 -10.72 8.25 -10.03
C ASP A 57 -11.43 8.88 -8.81
N GLU A 58 -11.32 8.26 -7.62
CA GLU A 58 -11.96 8.69 -6.37
C GLU A 58 -10.96 9.15 -5.30
N LEU A 59 -9.75 8.58 -5.30
CA LEU A 59 -8.70 8.85 -4.31
C LEU A 59 -7.40 9.29 -4.99
N SER A 60 -6.74 10.30 -4.42
CA SER A 60 -5.36 10.63 -4.77
C SER A 60 -4.44 9.59 -4.13
N LEU A 61 -3.96 8.60 -4.89
CA LEU A 61 -3.10 7.54 -4.35
C LEU A 61 -1.73 7.44 -5.01
N ALA A 62 -0.82 6.78 -4.29
CA ALA A 62 0.53 6.43 -4.74
C ALA A 62 0.92 5.02 -4.26
N VAL A 63 1.99 4.48 -4.81
CA VAL A 63 2.49 3.13 -4.52
C VAL A 63 3.98 3.17 -4.21
N VAL A 64 4.38 2.47 -3.14
CA VAL A 64 5.76 2.06 -2.89
C VAL A 64 5.83 0.55 -3.09
N THR A 65 6.67 0.11 -4.03
CA THR A 65 6.96 -1.31 -4.24
C THR A 65 8.31 -1.64 -3.65
N ASN A 66 8.41 -2.81 -3.01
CA ASN A 66 9.66 -3.33 -2.48
C ASN A 66 10.07 -4.51 -3.33
N ASP A 67 11.35 -4.62 -3.63
CA ASP A 67 11.93 -5.81 -4.25
C ASP A 67 13.38 -5.96 -3.77
N ILE A 68 13.92 -7.17 -3.78
CA ILE A 68 15.19 -7.51 -3.14
C ILE A 68 16.36 -6.88 -3.91
N TYR A 69 16.39 -7.05 -5.23
CA TYR A 69 17.50 -6.62 -6.10
C TYR A 69 17.06 -6.02 -7.43
N THR A 70 15.76 -5.92 -7.67
CA THR A 70 15.23 -5.45 -8.95
C THR A 70 14.19 -4.36 -8.74
N ARG A 71 13.57 -3.92 -9.83
CA ARG A 71 12.46 -2.96 -9.84
C ARG A 71 11.28 -3.52 -10.64
N GLU A 72 11.21 -4.85 -10.76
CA GLU A 72 10.26 -5.53 -11.65
C GLU A 72 8.81 -5.18 -11.29
N ASP A 73 8.48 -5.13 -9.99
CA ASP A 73 7.12 -4.78 -9.54
C ASP A 73 6.75 -3.34 -9.90
N ALA A 74 7.66 -2.37 -9.69
CA ALA A 74 7.44 -0.98 -10.11
C ALA A 74 7.29 -0.87 -11.64
N GLU A 75 8.19 -1.52 -12.39
CA GLU A 75 8.14 -1.53 -13.84
C GLU A 75 6.86 -2.17 -14.37
N PHE A 76 6.37 -3.23 -13.73
CA PHE A 76 5.11 -3.85 -14.04
C PHE A 76 3.96 -2.84 -13.90
N LEU A 77 3.87 -2.15 -12.76
CA LEU A 77 2.82 -1.15 -12.53
C LEU A 77 2.89 0.02 -13.53
N LEU A 78 4.10 0.46 -13.87
CA LEU A 78 4.33 1.51 -14.87
C LEU A 78 3.86 1.07 -16.26
N ARG A 79 4.20 -0.16 -16.68
CA ARG A 79 3.77 -0.74 -17.97
C ARG A 79 2.26 -0.89 -18.04
N GLU A 80 1.63 -1.26 -16.93
CA GLU A 80 0.18 -1.40 -16.81
C GLU A 80 -0.57 -0.06 -16.77
N ALA A 81 0.17 1.06 -16.72
CA ALA A 81 -0.35 2.44 -16.71
C ALA A 81 -1.47 2.65 -15.67
N VAL A 82 -1.30 2.04 -14.48
CA VAL A 82 -2.31 2.12 -13.42
C VAL A 82 -2.33 3.49 -12.77
N LEU A 83 -1.17 4.15 -12.69
CA LEU A 83 -0.97 5.52 -12.19
C LEU A 83 0.12 6.24 -13.03
N PRO A 84 0.16 7.59 -13.00
CA PRO A 84 1.32 8.36 -13.43
C PRO A 84 2.62 7.90 -12.77
N ALA A 85 3.75 8.03 -13.46
CA ALA A 85 5.03 7.46 -13.03
C ALA A 85 5.54 8.09 -11.73
N GLU A 86 5.31 9.38 -11.53
CA GLU A 86 5.66 10.13 -10.32
C GLU A 86 4.94 9.63 -9.05
N ARG A 87 3.91 8.77 -9.19
CA ARG A 87 3.16 8.17 -8.08
C ARG A 87 3.62 6.76 -7.73
N ILE A 88 4.67 6.24 -8.37
CA ILE A 88 5.19 4.89 -8.14
C ILE A 88 6.68 5.01 -7.76
N LYS A 89 7.01 4.65 -6.52
CA LYS A 89 8.41 4.55 -6.05
C LYS A 89 8.80 3.08 -5.86
N ALA A 90 10.04 2.77 -6.21
CA ALA A 90 10.65 1.46 -5.99
C ALA A 90 11.67 1.56 -4.86
N VAL A 91 11.62 0.63 -3.92
CA VAL A 91 12.59 0.49 -2.83
C VAL A 91 13.29 -0.86 -2.98
N GLU A 92 14.60 -0.81 -3.17
CA GLU A 92 15.44 -2.02 -3.18
C GLU A 92 15.80 -2.38 -1.74
N THR A 93 15.27 -3.51 -1.25
CA THR A 93 15.36 -3.89 0.18
C THR A 93 16.67 -4.59 0.53
N GLY A 94 17.42 -5.05 -0.46
CA GLY A 94 18.48 -6.03 -0.27
C GLY A 94 17.93 -7.37 0.24
N ALA A 95 18.81 -8.25 0.73
CA ALA A 95 18.57 -9.67 0.95
C ALA A 95 17.45 -10.06 1.94
N CYS A 96 16.97 -9.14 2.79
CA CYS A 96 16.03 -9.43 3.87
C CYS A 96 14.75 -8.59 3.73
N PRO A 97 13.77 -9.00 2.91
CA PRO A 97 12.55 -8.23 2.67
C PRO A 97 11.75 -7.95 3.96
N HIS A 98 11.75 -8.88 4.92
CA HIS A 98 11.10 -8.66 6.22
C HIS A 98 11.73 -7.50 7.01
N THR A 99 13.04 -7.26 6.87
CA THR A 99 13.74 -6.20 7.57
C THR A 99 13.24 -4.85 7.07
N ALA A 100 13.14 -4.67 5.75
CA ALA A 100 12.73 -3.42 5.12
C ALA A 100 11.30 -2.96 5.48
N ILE A 101 10.42 -3.89 5.86
CA ILE A 101 9.03 -3.57 6.23
C ILE A 101 8.75 -3.63 7.73
N ARG A 102 9.68 -4.17 8.54
CA ARG A 102 9.47 -4.41 9.98
C ARG A 102 10.56 -3.84 10.87
N ASP A 103 11.79 -4.27 10.66
CA ASP A 103 12.90 -4.05 11.61
C ASP A 103 13.68 -2.76 11.29
N ASP A 104 13.85 -2.45 10.01
CA ASP A 104 14.43 -1.21 9.50
C ASP A 104 13.58 -0.68 8.35
N ILE A 105 12.64 0.21 8.68
CA ILE A 105 11.66 0.78 7.75
C ILE A 105 12.09 2.10 7.13
N SER A 106 13.34 2.52 7.36
CA SER A 106 13.83 3.86 7.01
C SER A 106 13.69 4.18 5.52
N ALA A 107 14.17 3.31 4.63
CA ALA A 107 14.06 3.50 3.17
C ALA A 107 12.60 3.58 2.68
N ASN A 108 11.70 2.80 3.29
CA ASN A 108 10.28 2.87 2.96
C ASN A 108 9.63 4.16 3.47
N LEU A 109 9.99 4.63 4.66
CA LEU A 109 9.50 5.91 5.18
C LEU A 109 9.97 7.08 4.33
N GLU A 110 11.24 7.09 3.92
CA GLU A 110 11.80 8.09 3.01
C GLU A 110 11.02 8.13 1.68
N ALA A 111 10.81 6.97 1.05
CA ALA A 111 10.03 6.88 -0.19
C ALA A 111 8.57 7.37 -0.03
N VAL A 112 7.96 7.14 1.13
CA VAL A 112 6.61 7.64 1.46
C VAL A 112 6.61 9.16 1.65
N GLU A 113 7.61 9.70 2.35
CA GLU A 113 7.76 11.13 2.58
C GLU A 113 7.99 11.87 1.25
N ASP A 114 8.88 11.36 0.39
CA ASP A 114 9.11 11.88 -0.95
C ASP A 114 7.81 11.96 -1.77
N LEU A 115 6.98 10.91 -1.74
CA LEU A 115 5.69 10.91 -2.45
C LEU A 115 4.72 11.95 -1.87
N GLU A 116 4.66 12.08 -0.55
CA GLU A 116 3.81 13.08 0.10
C GLU A 116 4.25 14.51 -0.24
N GLU A 117 5.55 14.75 -0.42
CA GLU A 117 6.12 16.04 -0.80
C GLU A 117 5.98 16.36 -2.29
N GLU A 118 6.26 15.39 -3.18
CA GLU A 118 6.30 15.60 -4.63
C GLU A 118 4.91 15.70 -5.27
N VAL A 119 3.98 14.83 -4.85
CA VAL A 119 2.68 14.65 -5.53
C VAL A 119 1.46 14.80 -4.61
N GLY A 120 1.71 15.24 -3.38
CA GLY A 120 0.67 15.51 -2.39
C GLY A 120 -0.32 16.61 -2.80
N PRO A 121 -1.50 16.67 -2.15
CA PRO A 121 -1.95 15.79 -1.07
C PRO A 121 -2.38 14.40 -1.56
N LEU A 122 -2.05 13.37 -0.77
CA LEU A 122 -2.43 11.98 -1.00
C LEU A 122 -3.47 11.53 0.03
N ASP A 123 -4.40 10.71 -0.41
CA ASP A 123 -5.41 10.04 0.43
C ASP A 123 -4.95 8.65 0.88
N LEU A 124 -4.23 7.94 0.01
CA LEU A 124 -3.82 6.56 0.20
C LEU A 124 -2.43 6.31 -0.37
N ILE A 125 -1.61 5.57 0.37
CA ILE A 125 -0.36 5.00 -0.12
C ILE A 125 -0.40 3.50 0.11
N LEU A 126 -0.21 2.74 -0.98
CA LEU A 126 -0.06 1.29 -0.94
C LEU A 126 1.43 0.95 -0.83
N VAL A 127 1.80 0.10 0.12
CA VAL A 127 3.18 -0.36 0.31
C VAL A 127 3.23 -1.86 0.07
N GLU A 128 3.73 -2.29 -1.07
CA GLU A 128 3.90 -3.70 -1.41
C GLU A 128 5.25 -4.23 -0.88
N SER A 129 5.25 -5.40 -0.22
CA SER A 129 6.48 -6.08 0.18
C SER A 129 7.08 -6.93 -0.95
N GLY A 130 8.40 -7.11 -0.99
CA GLY A 130 9.14 -7.88 -2.02
C GLY A 130 8.99 -9.40 -2.00
N GLY A 131 7.83 -9.90 -1.55
CA GLY A 131 7.58 -11.32 -1.33
C GLY A 131 8.27 -11.87 -0.09
N ASP A 132 7.49 -12.47 0.80
CA ASP A 132 8.01 -12.97 2.08
C ASP A 132 7.16 -14.17 2.55
N ASN A 133 7.59 -14.92 3.54
CA ASN A 133 6.88 -16.10 4.00
C ASN A 133 5.57 -15.75 4.76
N LEU A 134 4.86 -16.78 5.25
CA LEU A 134 3.59 -16.65 5.98
C LEU A 134 3.65 -15.85 7.30
N THR A 135 4.85 -15.47 7.75
CA THR A 135 5.07 -14.70 8.98
C THR A 135 5.34 -13.22 8.72
N ALA A 136 5.25 -12.77 7.47
CA ALA A 136 5.50 -11.38 7.10
C ALA A 136 4.51 -10.44 7.80
N THR A 137 5.04 -9.46 8.53
CA THR A 137 4.26 -8.45 9.24
C THR A 137 4.91 -7.08 9.05
N PHE A 138 4.08 -6.06 8.83
CA PHE A 138 4.56 -4.69 8.71
C PHE A 138 4.73 -4.03 10.08
N SER A 139 5.73 -3.16 10.20
CA SER A 139 5.85 -2.24 11.32
C SER A 139 4.65 -1.29 11.37
N LYS A 140 4.14 -1.04 12.57
CA LYS A 140 3.13 0.00 12.83
C LYS A 140 3.65 1.42 12.60
N GLY A 141 4.97 1.60 12.54
CA GLY A 141 5.57 2.87 12.11
C GLY A 141 5.44 3.11 10.60
N LEU A 142 5.32 2.04 9.80
CA LEU A 142 5.28 2.12 8.34
C LEU A 142 3.84 2.16 7.81
N VAL A 143 2.95 1.29 8.29
CA VAL A 143 1.58 1.17 7.78
C VAL A 143 0.54 1.23 8.90
N ASP A 144 -0.63 1.79 8.57
CA ASP A 144 -1.76 1.88 9.48
C ASP A 144 -2.55 0.56 9.52
N ALA A 145 -2.67 -0.09 8.36
CA ALA A 145 -3.32 -1.39 8.18
C ALA A 145 -2.52 -2.26 7.20
N GLN A 146 -2.79 -3.57 7.20
CA GLN A 146 -2.16 -4.51 6.27
C GLN A 146 -3.18 -5.48 5.69
N ILE A 147 -2.97 -5.85 4.42
CA ILE A 147 -3.65 -6.90 3.69
C ILE A 147 -2.62 -8.00 3.44
N PHE A 148 -3.01 -9.25 3.68
CA PHE A 148 -2.17 -10.41 3.44
C PHE A 148 -2.73 -11.22 2.26
N VAL A 149 -1.94 -11.42 1.21
CA VAL A 149 -2.34 -12.07 -0.04
C VAL A 149 -1.77 -13.49 -0.08
N ILE A 150 -2.66 -14.48 -0.21
CA ILE A 150 -2.36 -15.93 -0.20
C ILE A 150 -2.82 -16.64 -1.47
#